data_AF-A0AAJ2WJ41-F1
#
_entry.id   AF-A0AAJ2WJ41-F1
#
_cell.length_a   1.000
_cell.length_b   1.000
_cell.length_c   1.000
_cell.angle_alpha   90.00
_cell.angle_beta   90.00
_cell.angle_gamma   90.00
#
_symmetry.space_group_name_H-M   'P 1'
#
loop_
_entity.id
_entity.type
_entity.pdbx_description
1 polymer ?
#
loop_
_entity_poly.entity_id
_entity_poly.type
_entity_poly.pdbx_seq_one_letter_code
_entity_poly.pdbx_strand_id
1 'polypeptide(L)'
;MGVQKMVRSDLATSGVMFSIDTETGFKNAVIITAAYGLGETIVQGTVNPDEFMVFKPMLREGFRPIIAKRLGSKAVKMVYDRQEATRLIPVPETEKQKFS
;
A
#
# COMPACT_ATOMS: atom_id res chain seq x y z
N MET A 1 13.13 -21.56 -8.52
CA MET A 1 12.30 -21.07 -7.40
C MET A 1 13.08 -20.01 -6.65
N GLY A 2 12.52 -18.82 -6.45
CA GLY A 2 13.10 -17.80 -5.58
C GLY A 2 12.67 -18.04 -4.15
N VAL A 3 13.60 -18.00 -3.21
CA VAL A 3 13.31 -18.06 -1.76
C VAL A 3 13.70 -16.72 -1.18
N GLN A 4 12.73 -16.02 -0.59
CA GLN A 4 12.94 -14.70 0.01
C GLN A 4 12.53 -14.73 1.48
N LYS A 5 13.31 -14.08 2.34
CA LYS A 5 12.93 -13.88 3.74
C LYS A 5 11.72 -12.95 3.80
N MET A 6 10.68 -13.37 4.50
CA MET A 6 9.48 -12.55 4.67
C MET A 6 9.74 -11.34 5.56
N VAL A 7 9.17 -10.20 5.16
CA VAL A 7 9.17 -8.96 5.94
C VAL A 7 7.96 -8.95 6.88
N ARG A 8 8.12 -8.40 8.10
CA ARG A 8 7.06 -8.32 9.12
C ARG A 8 6.02 -7.23 8.85
N SER A 9 5.52 -7.12 7.62
CA SER A 9 4.45 -6.16 7.30
C SER A 9 3.10 -6.59 7.87
N ASP A 10 2.96 -7.84 8.34
CA ASP A 10 1.83 -8.29 9.18
C ASP A 10 1.59 -7.40 10.40
N LEU A 11 2.64 -6.74 10.90
CA LEU A 11 2.60 -5.83 12.04
C LEU A 11 2.41 -4.35 11.66
N ALA A 12 2.42 -4.02 10.37
CA ALA A 12 2.41 -2.65 9.86
C ALA A 12 1.66 -2.58 8.51
N THR A 13 2.34 -2.07 7.49
CA THR A 13 1.78 -1.73 6.18
C THR A 13 2.61 -2.34 5.07
N SER A 14 1.96 -2.67 3.96
CA SER A 14 2.59 -3.03 2.70
C SER A 14 1.88 -2.31 1.55
N GLY A 15 2.45 -2.38 0.34
CA GLY A 15 1.99 -1.55 -0.76
C GLY A 15 2.59 -1.92 -2.10
N VAL A 16 2.06 -1.28 -3.15
CA VAL A 16 2.59 -1.32 -4.51
C VAL A 16 2.89 0.10 -4.94
N MET A 17 3.92 0.26 -5.76
CA MET A 17 4.28 1.55 -6.33
C MET A 17 4.48 1.42 -7.83
N PHE A 18 3.93 2.37 -8.56
CA PHE A 18 4.20 2.58 -9.99
C PHE A 18 4.98 3.87 -10.17
N SER A 19 6.10 3.80 -10.88
CA SER A 19 6.92 4.97 -11.22
C SER A 19 6.39 5.75 -12.42
N ILE A 20 5.13 5.54 -12.80
CA ILE A 20 4.46 6.18 -13.93
C ILE A 20 2.97 6.16 -13.60
N ASP A 21 2.23 7.16 -14.07
CA ASP A 21 0.78 7.04 -14.12
C ASP A 21 0.39 5.93 -15.11
N THR A 22 -0.22 4.86 -14.63
CA THR A 22 -0.59 3.69 -15.45
C THR A 22 -1.81 3.95 -16.33
N GLU A 23 -2.62 4.97 -16.03
CA GLU A 23 -3.80 5.32 -16.83
C GLU A 23 -3.40 6.20 -18.03
N THR A 24 -2.53 7.19 -17.81
CA THR A 24 -2.17 8.18 -18.83
C THR A 24 -0.77 8.01 -19.44
N GLY A 25 0.11 7.25 -18.78
CA GLY A 25 1.53 7.15 -19.15
C GLY A 25 2.37 8.37 -18.72
N PHE A 26 1.83 9.27 -17.89
CA PHE A 26 2.56 10.44 -17.42
C PHE A 26 3.76 10.06 -16.53
N LYS A 27 4.97 10.18 -17.09
CA LYS A 27 6.23 9.75 -16.45
C LYS A 27 6.64 10.53 -15.22
N ASN A 28 6.07 11.70 -14.98
CA ASN A 28 6.43 12.55 -13.85
C ASN A 28 5.56 12.31 -12.61
N ALA A 29 4.63 11.35 -12.67
CA ALA A 29 3.90 10.85 -11.51
C ALA A 29 4.53 9.57 -10.95
N VAL A 30 4.40 9.39 -9.64
CA VAL A 30 4.53 8.11 -8.95
C VAL A 30 3.23 7.88 -8.21
N ILE A 31 2.64 6.70 -8.38
CA ILE A 31 1.44 6.28 -7.66
C ILE A 31 1.87 5.25 -6.62
N ILE A 32 1.53 5.46 -5.37
CA ILE A 32 1.82 4.55 -4.26
C ILE A 32 0.49 4.15 -3.65
N THR A 33 0.25 2.84 -3.54
CA THR A 33 -0.88 2.29 -2.79
C THR A 33 -0.39 1.59 -1.54
N ALA A 34 -1.16 1.68 -0.45
CA ALA A 34 -0.78 1.11 0.84
C ALA A 34 -1.99 0.54 1.60
N ALA A 35 -1.82 -0.62 2.23
CA ALA A 35 -2.79 -1.17 3.17
C ALA A 35 -2.08 -1.94 4.29
N TYR A 36 -2.77 -2.11 5.41
CA TYR A 36 -2.23 -2.83 6.56
C TYR A 36 -2.03 -4.33 6.24
N GLY A 37 -0.99 -4.92 6.84
CA GLY A 37 -0.70 -6.35 6.75
C GLY A 37 0.23 -6.73 5.59
N LEU A 38 0.23 -8.02 5.24
CA LEU A 38 0.98 -8.57 4.11
C LEU A 38 0.40 -8.08 2.77
N GLY A 39 1.27 -7.80 1.79
CA GLY A 39 0.90 -7.10 0.55
C GLY A 39 0.10 -7.92 -0.47
N GLU A 40 -0.11 -9.20 -0.19
CA GLU A 40 -0.81 -10.11 -1.07
C GLU A 40 -2.24 -9.63 -1.38
N THR A 41 -2.95 -9.08 -0.38
CA THR A 41 -4.32 -8.57 -0.57
C THR A 41 -4.40 -7.39 -1.53
N ILE A 42 -3.33 -6.58 -1.60
CA ILE A 42 -3.24 -5.44 -2.52
C ILE A 42 -3.02 -5.96 -3.94
N VAL A 43 -2.10 -6.91 -4.11
CA VAL A 43 -1.78 -7.50 -5.42
C VAL A 43 -2.97 -8.27 -5.99
N GLN A 44 -3.73 -8.96 -5.15
CA GLN A 44 -4.95 -9.66 -5.54
C GLN A 44 -6.16 -8.74 -5.78
N GLY A 45 -6.07 -7.46 -5.41
CA GLY A 45 -7.18 -6.50 -5.51
C GLY A 45 -8.33 -6.77 -4.52
N THR A 46 -8.08 -7.49 -3.43
CA THR A 46 -9.11 -7.86 -2.43
C THR A 46 -9.30 -6.81 -1.34
N VAL A 47 -8.44 -5.79 -1.28
CA VAL A 47 -8.54 -4.65 -0.37
C VAL A 47 -8.57 -3.34 -1.15
N ASN A 48 -9.29 -2.33 -0.66
CA ASN A 48 -9.22 -0.96 -1.16
C ASN A 48 -8.15 -0.19 -0.35
N PRO A 49 -6.95 0.04 -0.93
CA PRO A 49 -5.83 0.64 -0.22
C PRO A 49 -5.92 2.17 -0.19
N ASP A 50 -5.11 2.77 0.67
CA ASP A 50 -4.75 4.18 0.56
C ASP A 50 -3.99 4.41 -0.75
N GLU A 51 -4.10 5.62 -1.27
CA GLU A 51 -3.44 6.03 -2.52
C GLU A 51 -2.78 7.39 -2.35
N PHE A 52 -1.54 7.50 -2.85
CA PHE A 52 -0.75 8.71 -2.84
C PHE A 52 -0.20 8.96 -4.23
N MET A 53 -0.35 10.20 -4.70
CA MET A 53 0.25 10.65 -5.95
C MET A 53 1.39 11.61 -5.65
N VAL A 54 2.58 11.29 -6.16
CA VAL A 54 3.81 12.04 -5.96
C VAL A 54 4.26 12.63 -7.29
N PHE A 55 4.52 13.93 -7.31
CA PHE A 55 5.05 14.64 -8.47
C PHE A 55 6.58 14.69 -8.40
N LYS A 56 7.24 14.01 -9.34
CA LYS A 56 8.70 13.82 -9.33
C LYS A 56 9.50 15.13 -9.40
N PRO A 57 9.13 16.14 -10.19
CA PRO A 57 9.89 17.40 -10.24
C PRO A 57 9.98 18.08 -8.86
N MET A 58 8.86 18.22 -8.14
CA MET A 58 8.86 18.77 -6.77
C MET A 58 9.73 17.95 -5.81
N LEU A 59 9.72 16.62 -5.93
CA LEU A 59 10.58 15.75 -5.11
C LEU A 59 12.07 16.01 -5.37
N ARG A 60 12.47 16.18 -6.64
CA ARG A 60 13.87 16.44 -7.02
C ARG A 60 14.35 17.81 -6.56
N GLU A 61 13.45 18.79 -6.55
CA GLU A 61 13.72 20.15 -6.10
C GLU A 61 13.65 20.30 -4.56
N GLY A 62 13.32 19.21 -3.83
CA GLY A 62 13.27 19.21 -2.36
C GLY A 62 11.99 19.81 -1.76
N PHE A 63 10.98 20.06 -2.58
CA PHE A 63 9.66 20.52 -2.13
C PHE A 63 8.78 19.36 -1.65
N ARG A 64 7.62 19.69 -1.05
CA ARG A 64 6.60 18.70 -0.67
C ARG A 64 5.97 18.12 -1.93
N PRO A 65 6.19 16.83 -2.26
CA PRO A 65 5.89 16.32 -3.60
C PRO A 65 4.56 15.57 -3.70
N ILE A 66 3.88 15.34 -2.56
CA ILE A 66 2.59 14.65 -2.54
C ILE A 66 1.51 15.65 -2.98
N ILE A 67 0.95 15.40 -4.17
CA ILE A 67 -0.05 16.28 -4.80
C ILE A 67 -1.48 15.77 -4.60
N ALA A 68 -1.66 14.49 -4.28
CA ALA A 68 -2.96 13.92 -3.93
C ALA A 68 -2.82 12.78 -2.91
N LYS A 69 -3.86 12.63 -2.08
CA LYS A 69 -4.01 11.52 -1.12
C LYS A 69 -5.47 11.07 -1.11
N ARG A 70 -5.71 9.76 -1.14
CA ARG A 70 -7.04 9.17 -1.00
C ARG A 70 -7.00 8.08 0.07
N LEU A 71 -7.90 8.17 1.03
CA LEU A 71 -8.03 7.18 2.10
C LEU A 71 -8.80 5.96 1.57
N GLY A 72 -8.21 4.78 1.69
CA GLY A 72 -8.85 3.50 1.38
C GLY A 72 -9.67 2.97 2.55
N SER A 73 -10.67 2.13 2.26
CA SER A 73 -11.51 1.54 3.31
C SER A 73 -10.74 0.54 4.18
N LYS A 74 -9.70 -0.11 3.63
CA LYS A 74 -8.80 -1.04 4.34
C LYS A 74 -9.57 -2.01 5.24
N ALA A 75 -10.61 -2.65 4.71
CA ALA A 75 -11.55 -3.42 5.52
C ALA A 75 -10.91 -4.60 6.27
N VAL A 76 -9.92 -5.25 5.64
CA VAL A 76 -9.21 -6.42 6.16
C VAL A 76 -7.70 -6.26 5.96
N LYS A 77 -6.92 -6.95 6.81
CA LYS A 77 -5.47 -7.09 6.69
C LYS A 77 -5.06 -8.55 6.80
N MET A 78 -4.04 -8.94 6.03
CA MET A 78 -3.46 -10.28 6.11
C MET A 78 -2.33 -10.32 7.14
N VAL A 79 -2.37 -11.29 8.05
CA VAL A 79 -1.40 -11.48 9.13
C VAL A 79 -0.92 -12.92 9.19
N TYR A 80 0.20 -13.17 9.88
CA TYR A 80 0.62 -14.55 10.12
C TYR A 80 -0.36 -15.32 10.99
N ASP A 81 -0.45 -16.60 10.72
CA ASP A 81 -1.17 -17.58 11.50
C ASP A 81 -0.29 -18.80 11.78
N ARG A 82 -0.46 -19.42 12.95
CA ARG A 82 0.34 -20.59 13.36
C ARG A 82 -0.14 -21.89 12.73
N GLN A 83 -1.38 -21.95 12.26
CA GLN A 83 -2.01 -23.13 11.68
C GLN A 83 -2.06 -23.03 10.16
N GLU A 84 -2.53 -21.90 9.64
CA GLU A 84 -2.81 -21.70 8.20
C GLU A 84 -1.72 -20.88 7.47
N ALA A 85 -0.56 -20.66 8.13
CA ALA A 85 0.52 -19.74 7.75
C ALA A 85 0.13 -18.26 7.70
N THR A 86 -1.01 -17.91 7.10
CA THR A 86 -1.58 -16.57 7.08
C THR A 86 -3.10 -16.60 7.25
N ARG A 87 -3.69 -15.49 7.68
CA ARG A 87 -5.14 -15.30 7.73
C ARG A 87 -5.54 -13.86 7.52
N LEU A 88 -6.78 -13.63 7.10
CA LEU A 88 -7.39 -12.31 7.03
C LEU A 88 -8.09 -11.97 8.34
N ILE A 89 -7.84 -10.76 8.84
CA ILE A 89 -8.55 -10.20 10.00
C ILE A 89 -9.13 -8.83 9.65
N PRO A 90 -10.27 -8.43 10.26
CA PRO A 90 -10.77 -7.07 10.12
C PRO A 90 -9.78 -6.04 10.66
N VAL A 91 -9.63 -4.91 9.95
CA VAL A 91 -8.86 -3.77 10.46
C VAL A 91 -9.70 -3.03 11.51
N PRO A 92 -9.14 -2.62 12.65
CA PRO A 92 -9.84 -1.77 13.62
C PRO A 92 -10.32 -0.46 12.99
N GLU A 93 -11.49 0.02 13.40
CA GLU A 93 -12.08 1.24 12.82
C GLU A 93 -11.18 2.48 13.02
N THR A 94 -10.45 2.53 14.13
CA THR A 94 -9.47 3.58 14.44
C THR A 94 -8.26 3.58 13.51
N GLU A 95 -7.92 2.44 12.90
CA GLU A 95 -6.84 2.30 11.91
C GLU A 95 -7.33 2.63 10.50
N LYS A 96 -8.57 2.25 10.14
CA LYS A 96 -9.15 2.54 8.81
C LYS A 96 -9.21 4.03 8.49
N GLN A 97 -9.48 4.85 9.52
CA GLN A 97 -9.57 6.30 9.41
C GLN A 97 -8.20 7.01 9.30
N LYS A 98 -7.10 6.25 9.31
CA LYS A 98 -5.74 6.77 9.17
C LYS A 98 -5.12 6.27 7.86
N PHE A 99 -4.23 7.09 7.32
CA PHE A 99 -3.31 6.66 6.28
C PHE A 99 -2.31 5.67 6.88
N SER A 100 -2.08 4.58 6.14
CA SER A 100 -1.20 3.48 6.51
C SER A 100 0.29 3.83 6.40
#